data_AF-A0A955HPJ9-F1
#
_entry.id   AF-A0A955HPJ9-F1
#
_cell.length_a   1.000
_cell.length_b   1.000
_cell.length_c   1.000
_cell.angle_alpha   90.00
_cell.angle_beta   90.00
_cell.angle_gamma   90.00
#
_symmetry.space_group_name_H-M   'P 1'
#
loop_
_entity.id
_entity.type
_entity.pdbx_description
1 polymer ?
#
loop_
_entity_poly.entity_id
_entity_poly.type
_entity_poly.pdbx_seq_one_letter_code
_entity_poly.pdbx_strand_id
1 'polypeptide(L)'
;NLTLANQFIAQIPEDVQKAIFGNCGSMISFVMGADDAQVFQKEFGGLYTTDDLVSLGKHQVINKLTIDNIASKPFPAHTLPLASSSNQNREKVIKVSRERYAKKR
;
A
#
# COMPACT_ATOMS: atom_id res chain seq x y z
N ASN A 1 -3.58 13.92 11.55
CA ASN A 1 -2.70 12.88 10.97
C ASN A 1 -3.39 12.39 9.70
N LEU A 2 -2.74 12.47 8.54
CA LEU A 2 -3.31 12.11 7.24
C LEU A 2 -2.65 10.82 6.76
N THR A 3 -3.45 9.82 6.42
CA THR A 3 -2.98 8.57 5.82
C THR A 3 -3.65 8.38 4.48
N LEU A 4 -2.86 8.19 3.43
CA LEU A 4 -3.34 7.89 2.09
C LEU A 4 -2.90 6.47 1.71
N ALA A 5 -3.82 5.69 1.15
CA ALA A 5 -3.52 4.40 0.52
C ALA A 5 -4.02 4.44 -0.92
N ASN A 6 -3.17 4.03 -1.86
CA ASN A 6 -3.47 4.01 -3.28
C ASN A 6 -2.79 2.78 -3.94
N GLN A 7 -3.39 2.25 -5.01
CA GLN A 7 -2.88 1.11 -5.76
C GLN A 7 -2.20 1.48 -7.09
N PHE A 8 -2.52 2.62 -7.68
CA PHE A 8 -1.96 3.09 -8.94
C PHE A 8 -1.76 4.61 -8.92
N ILE A 9 -0.50 5.05 -8.90
CA ILE A 9 -0.14 6.47 -8.70
C ILE A 9 -0.76 7.35 -9.80
N ALA A 10 -0.84 6.86 -11.04
CA ALA A 10 -1.40 7.62 -12.16
C ALA A 10 -2.90 7.95 -12.03
N GLN A 11 -3.63 7.37 -11.07
CA GLN A 11 -5.00 7.80 -10.75
C GLN A 11 -5.03 9.12 -9.96
N ILE A 12 -3.89 9.54 -9.41
CA ILE A 12 -3.74 10.77 -8.65
C ILE A 12 -3.33 11.89 -9.61
N PRO A 13 -3.99 13.06 -9.59
CA PRO A 13 -3.53 14.23 -10.35
C PRO A 13 -2.06 14.60 -10.03
N GLU A 14 -1.29 15.03 -11.03
CA GLU A 14 0.15 15.26 -10.87
C GLU A 14 0.52 16.30 -9.79
N ASP A 15 -0.28 17.35 -9.65
CA ASP A 15 -0.11 18.37 -8.60
C ASP A 15 -0.29 17.77 -7.20
N VAL A 16 -1.27 16.89 -7.05
CA VAL A 16 -1.50 16.14 -5.81
C VAL A 16 -0.37 15.14 -5.56
N GLN A 17 0.14 14.45 -6.59
CA GLN A 17 1.31 13.58 -6.45
C GLN A 17 2.52 14.35 -5.92
N LYS A 18 2.85 15.50 -6.53
CA LYS A 18 3.95 16.38 -6.09
C LYS A 18 3.77 16.83 -4.64
N ALA A 19 2.55 17.19 -4.24
CA ALA A 19 2.25 17.57 -2.86
C ALA A 19 2.42 16.41 -1.88
N ILE A 20 2.02 15.18 -2.26
CA ILE A 20 2.20 13.97 -1.45
C ILE A 20 3.69 13.68 -1.29
N PHE A 21 4.44 13.49 -2.39
CA PHE A 21 5.86 13.11 -2.30
C PHE A 21 6.74 14.21 -1.70
N GLY A 22 6.38 15.49 -1.88
CA GLY A 22 7.10 16.61 -1.28
C GLY A 22 6.93 16.74 0.25
N ASN A 23 5.85 16.21 0.83
CA ASN A 23 5.53 16.39 2.25
C ASN A 23 5.43 15.07 3.04
N CYS A 24 5.37 13.92 2.37
CA CYS A 24 5.19 12.63 3.01
C CYS A 24 6.54 12.05 3.45
N GLY A 25 6.93 12.32 4.69
CA GLY A 25 8.16 11.78 5.27
C GLY A 25 8.10 10.28 5.61
N SER A 26 6.91 9.69 5.70
CA SER A 26 6.70 8.28 6.03
C SER A 26 5.94 7.57 4.92
N MET A 27 6.56 6.57 4.30
CA MET A 27 6.01 5.80 3.20
C MET A 27 6.13 4.30 3.48
N ILE A 28 5.10 3.56 3.09
CA ILE A 28 5.04 2.10 3.12
C ILE A 28 4.69 1.66 1.70
N SER A 29 5.53 0.82 1.11
CA SER A 29 5.31 0.31 -0.23
C SER A 29 5.24 -1.20 -0.24
N PHE A 30 4.19 -1.72 -0.86
CA PHE A 30 4.01 -3.14 -1.16
C PHE A 30 4.51 -3.41 -2.58
N VAL A 31 4.38 -4.66 -3.03
CA VAL A 31 4.55 -4.99 -4.45
C VAL A 31 3.73 -4.04 -5.32
N MET A 32 4.38 -3.52 -6.36
CA MET A 32 3.81 -2.51 -7.26
C MET A 32 4.19 -2.81 -8.70
N GLY A 33 3.57 -2.08 -9.64
CA GLY A 33 3.94 -2.14 -11.06
C GLY A 33 5.27 -1.43 -11.37
N ALA A 34 5.83 -1.70 -12.54
CA ALA A 34 7.12 -1.14 -12.96
C ALA A 34 7.11 0.40 -13.02
N ASP A 35 6.03 1.02 -13.48
CA ASP A 35 5.90 2.47 -13.59
C ASP A 35 5.94 3.14 -12.21
N ASP A 36 5.16 2.63 -11.26
CA ASP A 36 5.16 3.10 -9.87
C ASP A 36 6.53 2.86 -9.20
N ALA A 37 7.18 1.72 -9.51
CA ALA A 37 8.49 1.38 -8.97
C ALA A 37 9.58 2.38 -9.39
N GLN A 38 9.51 2.97 -10.59
CA GLN A 38 10.46 4.00 -11.02
C GLN A 38 10.35 5.28 -10.18
N VAL A 39 9.14 5.64 -9.75
CA VAL A 39 8.91 6.78 -8.85
C VAL A 39 9.49 6.47 -7.48
N PHE A 40 9.15 5.30 -6.93
CA PHE A 40 9.59 4.89 -5.60
C PHE A 40 11.11 4.63 -5.50
N GLN A 41 11.76 4.17 -6.57
CA GLN A 41 13.22 4.04 -6.61
C GLN A 41 13.89 5.39 -6.31
N LYS A 42 13.37 6.49 -6.86
CA LYS A 42 13.90 7.85 -6.60
C LYS A 42 13.62 8.28 -5.16
N GLU A 43 12.42 8.03 -4.66
CA GLU A 43 12.01 8.35 -3.29
C GLU A 43 12.81 7.60 -2.21
N PHE A 44 13.27 6.40 -2.56
CA PHE A 44 14.16 5.57 -1.76
C PHE A 44 15.65 5.85 -1.98
N GLY A 45 15.99 6.92 -2.71
CA GLY A 45 17.37 7.36 -2.93
C GLY A 45 18.20 6.35 -3.74
N GLY A 46 17.57 5.52 -4.55
CA GLY A 46 18.23 4.51 -5.39
C GLY A 46 18.73 3.28 -4.63
N LEU A 47 18.40 3.11 -3.34
CA LEU A 47 18.83 1.96 -2.55
C LEU A 47 18.20 0.63 -3.02
N TYR A 48 17.00 0.72 -3.60
CA TYR A 48 16.25 -0.41 -4.15
C TYR A 48 16.04 -0.18 -5.65
N THR A 49 16.25 -1.22 -6.44
CA THR A 49 15.99 -1.21 -7.88
C THR A 49 14.50 -1.35 -8.17
N THR A 50 14.07 -1.04 -9.40
CA THR A 50 12.71 -1.36 -9.84
C THR A 50 12.39 -2.84 -9.68
N ASP A 51 13.36 -3.71 -9.99
CA ASP A 51 13.21 -5.16 -9.94
C ASP A 51 13.00 -5.66 -8.51
N ASP A 52 13.66 -5.04 -7.53
CA ASP A 52 13.44 -5.33 -6.10
C ASP A 52 12.00 -5.00 -5.69
N LEU A 53 11.46 -3.87 -6.16
CA LEU A 53 10.13 -3.39 -5.76
C LEU A 53 8.99 -4.17 -6.42
N VAL A 54 9.13 -4.56 -7.69
CA VAL A 54 8.14 -5.39 -8.40
C VAL A 54 8.17 -6.86 -7.99
N SER A 55 9.27 -7.31 -7.37
CA SER A 55 9.44 -8.71 -6.93
C SER A 55 9.09 -8.95 -5.46
N LEU A 56 8.64 -7.92 -4.73
CA LEU A 56 8.22 -8.07 -3.34
C LEU A 56 7.17 -9.16 -3.17
N GLY A 57 7.44 -10.07 -2.24
CA GLY A 57 6.55 -11.16 -1.89
C GLY A 57 5.36 -10.71 -1.04
N LYS A 58 4.43 -11.64 -0.80
CA LYS A 58 3.28 -11.39 0.06
C LYS A 58 3.74 -10.96 1.45
N HIS A 59 3.12 -9.90 1.97
CA HIS A 59 3.44 -9.29 3.27
C HIS A 59 4.84 -8.67 3.37
N GLN A 60 5.62 -8.61 2.29
CA GLN A 60 6.88 -7.85 2.27
C GLN A 60 6.60 -6.41 1.86
N VAL A 61 7.32 -5.50 2.51
CA VAL A 61 7.22 -4.06 2.24
C VAL A 61 8.61 -3.42 2.28
N ILE A 62 8.80 -2.36 1.49
CA ILE A 62 9.90 -1.41 1.67
C ILE A 62 9.31 -0.14 2.28
N ASN A 63 9.85 0.29 3.42
CA ASN A 63 9.35 1.43 4.17
C ASN A 63 10.44 2.46 4.41
N LYS A 64 10.05 3.72 4.44
CA LYS A 64 10.85 4.86 4.89
C LYS A 64 10.01 5.57 5.94
N LEU A 65 10.48 5.68 7.17
CA LEU A 65 9.69 6.25 8.26
C LEU A 65 10.33 7.52 8.78
N THR A 66 9.51 8.53 9.06
CA THR A 66 9.93 9.67 9.88
C THR A 66 9.66 9.35 11.35
N ILE A 67 10.72 9.27 12.14
CA ILE A 67 10.69 8.98 13.57
C ILE A 67 11.34 10.19 14.26
N ASP A 68 10.62 10.81 15.20
CA ASP A 68 11.09 12.02 15.90
C ASP A 68 11.57 13.14 14.96
N ASN A 69 10.83 13.35 13.85
CA ASN A 69 11.15 14.29 12.76
C ASN A 69 12.42 13.98 11.96
N ILE A 70 12.99 12.79 12.11
CA ILE A 70 14.16 12.33 11.35
C ILE A 70 13.70 11.22 10.40
N ALA A 71 13.98 11.39 9.10
CA ALA A 71 13.71 10.36 8.10
C ALA A 71 14.71 9.21 8.23
N SER A 72 14.20 7.98 8.33
CA SER A 72 15.01 6.77 8.28
C SER A 72 15.56 6.56 6.87
N LYS A 73 16.61 5.73 6.77
CA LYS A 73 16.90 5.07 5.50
C LYS A 73 15.73 4.15 5.14
N PRO A 74 15.41 3.94 3.85
CA PRO A 74 14.46 2.92 3.45
C PRO A 74 14.94 1.52 3.90
N PHE A 75 14.03 0.68 4.39
CA PHE A 75 14.36 -0.65 4.91
C PHE A 75 13.24 -1.67 4.62
N PRO A 76 13.56 -2.97 4.52
CA PRO A 76 12.57 -4.00 4.29
C PRO A 76 11.89 -4.38 5.61
N ALA A 77 10.60 -4.70 5.55
CA ALA A 77 9.88 -5.25 6.69
C ALA A 77 8.82 -6.25 6.24
N HIS A 78 8.24 -6.94 7.23
CA HIS A 78 7.06 -7.78 7.05
C HIS A 78 5.86 -7.16 7.73
N THR A 79 4.70 -7.20 7.08
CA THR A 79 3.45 -6.78 7.71
C THR A 79 3.02 -7.78 8.77
N LEU A 80 2.29 -7.29 9.78
CA LEU A 80 1.61 -8.16 10.72
C LEU A 80 0.59 -9.06 9.98
N PRO A 81 0.34 -10.28 10.50
CA PRO A 81 -0.74 -11.11 9.97
C PRO A 81 -2.07 -10.40 10.15
N LEU A 82 -3.07 -10.79 9.33
CA LEU A 82 -4.44 -10.33 9.54
C LEU A 82 -4.86 -10.64 10.98
N ALA A 83 -5.45 -9.65 11.65
CA ALA A 83 -6.03 -9.86 12.96
C ALA A 83 -7.04 -11.01 12.90
N SER A 84 -7.07 -11.85 13.94
CA SER A 84 -8.07 -12.90 14.04
C SER A 84 -9.46 -12.29 14.04
N SER A 85 -10.15 -12.36 12.91
CA SER A 85 -11.53 -11.91 12.76
C SER A 85 -12.45 -13.11 12.64
N SER A 86 -12.93 -13.61 13.77
CA SER A 86 -14.07 -14.54 13.81
C SER A 86 -15.31 -13.77 14.24
N ASN A 87 -15.96 -13.11 13.27
CA ASN A 87 -17.36 -12.77 13.47
C ASN A 87 -18.18 -13.97 12.98
N GLN A 88 -19.07 -14.51 13.83
CA GLN A 88 -19.93 -15.66 13.49
C GLN A 88 -21.02 -15.28 12.44
N ASN A 89 -20.75 -14.29 11.59
CA ASN A 89 -21.69 -13.67 10.66
C ASN A 89 -21.63 -14.25 9.24
N ARG A 90 -20.80 -15.28 8.98
CA ARG A 90 -20.61 -15.85 7.64
C ARG A 90 -21.95 -16.16 6.95
N GLU A 91 -22.85 -16.85 7.64
CA GLU A 91 -24.17 -17.22 7.10
C GLU A 91 -25.04 -15.99 6.82
N LYS A 92 -25.04 -15.01 7.73
CA LYS A 92 -25.76 -13.74 7.58
C LYS A 92 -25.26 -12.95 6.37
N VAL A 93 -23.94 -12.85 6.18
CA VAL A 93 -23.32 -12.16 5.03
C VAL A 93 -23.71 -12.85 3.72
N ILE A 94 -23.64 -14.18 3.66
CA ILE A 94 -24.03 -14.95 2.46
C ILE A 94 -25.51 -14.75 2.15
N LYS A 95 -26.40 -14.84 3.16
CA LYS A 95 -27.84 -14.64 2.99
C LYS A 95 -28.15 -13.25 2.43
N VAL A 96 -27.65 -12.20 3.08
CA VAL A 96 -27.91 -10.80 2.68
C VAL A 96 -27.34 -10.50 1.28
N SER A 97 -26.16 -11.04 0.96
CA SER A 97 -25.57 -10.88 -0.38
C SER A 97 -26.44 -11.54 -1.46
N ARG A 98 -26.94 -12.76 -1.21
CA ARG A 98 -27.85 -13.46 -2.14
C ARG A 98 -29.16 -12.71 -2.32
N GLU A 99 -29.79 -12.24 -1.24
CA GLU A 99 -31.04 -11.47 -1.32
C GLU A 99 -30.91 -10.20 -2.17
N ARG A 100 -29.74 -9.53 -2.10
CA ARG A 100 -29.52 -8.25 -2.79
C ARG A 100 -29.02 -8.39 -4.22
N TYR A 101 -28.17 -9.39 -4.50
CA TYR A 101 -27.38 -9.43 -5.74
C TYR A 101 -27.59 -10.69 -6.57
N ALA A 102 -28.21 -11.75 -6.04
CA ALA A 102 -28.49 -12.93 -6.85
C ALA A 102 -29.73 -12.72 -7.72
N LYS A 103 -29.67 -13.16 -8.99
CA LYS A 103 -30.85 -13.21 -9.86
C LYS A 103 -31.73 -14.41 -9.48
N LYS A 104 -33.05 -14.23 -9.56
CA LYS A 104 -33.99 -15.36 -9.53
C LYS A 104 -33.66 -16.28 -10.69
N ARG A 105 -33.57 -17.56 -10.38
CA ARG A 105 -33.34 -18.63 -11.35
C ARG A 105 -34.62 -18.91 -12.14
#